data_AF-A0A8K0H722-F1
#
_entry.id   AF-A0A8K0H722-F1
#
_cell.length_a   1.000
_cell.length_b   1.000
_cell.length_c   1.000
_cell.angle_alpha   90.00
_cell.angle_beta   90.00
_cell.angle_gamma   90.00
#
_symmetry.space_group_name_H-M   'P 1'
#
loop_
_entity.id
_entity.type
_entity.pdbx_description
1 polymer ?
#
loop_
_entity_poly.entity_id
_entity_poly.type
_entity_poly.pdbx_seq_one_letter_code
_entity_poly.pdbx_strand_id
1 'polypeptide(L)'
;MFGQTFTGLKPAPTVSVSSARGPSSSFPSILKPDIMAPGSLVLASWIPDLRAAQTGRSKFVYNDFNMLYEISTACSHTCAAIRSALVTTANPLDNTLNPIRNGDEDYQFASPLDMGAGQIDPNRALVPGLVYDANPQDYVNGMAPYVSRVANEVRFRKEAREAILHHDYELQRKQG
;
A
#
# COMPACT_ATOMS: atom_id res chain seq x y z
N MET A 1 -11.78 -1.50 34.79
CA MET A 1 -11.08 -2.22 33.70
C MET A 1 -9.63 -1.75 33.75
N PHE A 2 -8.68 -2.64 34.01
CA PHE A 2 -7.27 -2.25 34.19
C PHE A 2 -6.65 -1.90 32.83
N GLY A 3 -6.14 -0.67 32.70
CA GLY A 3 -5.44 -0.17 31.51
C GLY A 3 -3.98 -0.62 31.50
N GLN A 4 -3.76 -1.91 31.23
CA GLN A 4 -2.41 -2.46 31.10
C GLN A 4 -1.94 -2.37 29.64
N THR A 5 -0.71 -1.90 29.43
CA THR A 5 -0.03 -1.92 28.14
C THR A 5 1.24 -2.75 28.28
N PHE A 6 1.39 -3.75 27.42
CA PHE A 6 2.59 -4.58 27.36
C PHE A 6 3.49 -4.11 26.23
N THR A 7 4.80 -4.03 26.48
CA THR A 7 5.81 -3.66 25.49
C THR A 7 6.81 -4.80 25.32
N GLY A 8 7.56 -4.79 24.21
CA GLY A 8 8.55 -5.84 23.94
C GLY A 8 7.96 -7.18 23.49
N LEU A 9 6.79 -7.17 22.87
CA LEU A 9 6.19 -8.35 22.24
C LEU A 9 7.14 -8.94 21.20
N LYS A 10 7.20 -10.27 21.12
CA LYS A 10 8.02 -11.03 20.17
C LYS A 10 7.17 -12.12 19.50
N PRO A 11 7.29 -12.33 18.17
CA PRO A 11 8.04 -11.49 17.24
C PRO A 11 7.33 -10.16 16.96
N ALA A 12 8.10 -9.09 16.72
CA ALA A 12 7.59 -7.83 16.23
C ALA A 12 8.66 -7.11 15.37
N PRO A 13 8.29 -6.42 14.28
CA PRO A 13 6.92 -6.28 13.77
C PRO A 13 6.41 -7.54 13.05
N THR A 14 5.10 -7.59 12.83
CA THR A 14 4.43 -8.52 11.92
C THR A 14 3.55 -7.72 10.97
N VAL A 15 3.32 -8.22 9.77
CA VAL A 15 2.41 -7.55 8.84
C VAL A 15 0.98 -7.67 9.35
N SER A 16 0.21 -6.58 9.38
CA SER A 16 -1.21 -6.63 9.78
C SER A 16 -2.03 -7.42 8.75
N VAL A 17 -3.05 -8.15 9.20
CA VAL A 17 -4.05 -8.81 8.36
C VAL A 17 -4.87 -7.84 7.51
N SER A 18 -5.01 -6.60 7.97
CA SER A 18 -5.75 -5.55 7.25
C SER A 18 -4.93 -4.88 6.16
N SER A 19 -3.62 -5.11 6.13
CA SER A 19 -2.71 -4.41 5.24
C SER A 19 -2.86 -4.90 3.80
N ALA A 20 -3.10 -3.96 2.88
CA ALA A 20 -3.22 -4.27 1.45
C ALA A 20 -1.94 -4.93 0.90
N ARG A 21 -2.14 -5.86 -0.04
CA ARG A 21 -1.08 -6.66 -0.66
C ARG A 21 -0.91 -6.32 -2.13
N GLY A 22 0.32 -6.46 -2.61
CA GLY A 22 0.62 -6.39 -4.03
C GLY A 22 0.22 -7.67 -4.79
N PRO A 23 0.37 -7.66 -6.12
CA PRO A 23 0.85 -6.54 -6.94
C PRO A 23 -0.23 -5.46 -7.12
N SER A 24 0.20 -4.23 -7.46
CA SER A 24 -0.74 -3.16 -7.82
C SER A 24 -1.40 -3.46 -9.16
N SER A 25 -2.73 -3.37 -9.23
CA SER A 25 -3.47 -3.49 -10.50
C SER A 25 -3.18 -2.35 -11.47
N SER A 26 -2.85 -1.16 -10.96
CA SER A 26 -2.54 0.01 -11.79
C SER A 26 -1.14 -0.04 -12.41
N PHE A 27 -0.17 -0.60 -11.69
CA PHE A 27 1.22 -0.70 -12.14
C PHE A 27 1.82 -2.05 -11.72
N PRO A 28 1.45 -3.16 -12.37
CA PRO A 28 1.88 -4.49 -11.96
C PRO A 28 3.39 -4.74 -12.14
N SER A 29 4.06 -3.93 -12.98
CA SER A 29 5.52 -3.97 -13.17
C SER A 29 6.30 -3.29 -12.04
N ILE A 30 5.63 -2.53 -11.15
CA ILE A 30 6.25 -1.84 -10.01
C ILE A 30 5.78 -2.53 -8.74
N LEU A 31 6.72 -3.01 -7.94
CA LEU A 31 6.44 -3.74 -6.71
C LEU A 31 5.74 -2.84 -5.67
N LYS A 32 4.69 -3.36 -5.05
CA LYS A 32 3.91 -2.71 -3.99
C LYS A 32 3.58 -3.73 -2.88
N PRO A 33 3.49 -3.30 -1.59
CA PRO A 33 3.83 -1.97 -1.09
C PRO A 33 5.35 -1.71 -1.15
N ASP A 34 5.78 -0.46 -0.95
CA ASP A 34 7.20 -0.10 -1.03
C ASP A 34 7.95 -0.35 0.30
N ILE A 35 7.28 -0.11 1.43
CA ILE A 35 7.86 -0.19 2.78
C ILE A 35 6.76 -0.47 3.82
N MET A 36 7.13 -1.05 4.95
CA MET A 36 6.29 -1.27 6.13
C MET A 36 6.56 -0.22 7.21
N ALA A 37 5.52 0.20 7.91
CA ALA A 37 5.60 1.10 9.07
C ALA A 37 4.60 0.67 10.16
N PRO A 38 4.77 1.13 11.41
CA PRO A 38 3.80 0.87 12.48
C PRO A 38 2.44 1.48 12.11
N GLY A 39 1.39 0.67 12.17
CA GLY A 39 0.04 1.11 11.83
C GLY A 39 -1.08 0.47 12.66
N SER A 40 -0.80 -0.48 13.54
CA SER A 40 -1.85 -1.12 14.35
C SER A 40 -1.92 -0.47 15.72
N LEU A 41 -3.10 0.00 16.13
CA LEU A 41 -3.36 0.58 17.46
C LEU A 41 -2.42 1.75 17.81
N VAL A 42 -2.20 2.66 16.87
CA VAL A 42 -1.37 3.85 17.10
C VAL A 42 -2.19 4.89 17.86
N LEU A 43 -1.70 5.33 19.01
CA LEU A 43 -2.30 6.43 19.75
C LEU A 43 -2.00 7.76 19.04
N ALA A 44 -3.05 8.45 18.60
CA ALA A 44 -2.94 9.73 17.90
C ALA A 44 -3.99 10.72 18.41
N SER A 45 -3.78 12.00 18.10
CA SER A 45 -4.73 13.06 18.43
C SER A 45 -6.09 12.80 17.78
N TRP A 46 -7.16 13.15 18.50
CA TRP A 46 -8.53 12.94 18.09
C TRP A 46 -9.37 14.18 18.36
N ILE A 47 -10.43 14.36 17.58
CA ILE A 47 -11.35 15.49 17.74
C ILE A 47 -12.18 15.23 19.03
N PRO A 48 -12.08 16.09 20.06
CA PRO A 48 -12.68 15.80 21.37
C PRO A 48 -14.20 15.64 21.32
N ASP A 49 -14.87 16.34 20.40
CA ASP A 49 -16.32 16.30 20.22
C ASP A 49 -16.81 15.08 19.42
N LEU A 50 -15.89 14.28 18.87
CA LEU A 50 -16.22 13.03 18.17
C LEU A 50 -16.07 11.83 19.11
N ARG A 51 -16.99 10.88 18.97
CA ARG A 51 -16.98 9.62 19.72
C ARG A 51 -15.67 8.88 19.46
N ALA A 52 -14.85 8.71 20.48
CA ALA A 52 -13.59 7.98 20.41
C ALA A 52 -13.81 6.48 20.63
N ALA A 53 -14.69 6.12 21.58
CA ALA A 53 -15.07 4.74 21.86
C ALA A 53 -16.50 4.64 22.41
N GLN A 54 -16.99 3.42 22.57
CA GLN A 54 -18.26 3.13 23.21
C GLN A 54 -18.05 2.12 24.35
N THR A 55 -18.62 2.40 25.52
CA THR A 55 -18.65 1.48 26.65
C THR A 55 -20.09 1.02 26.92
N GLY A 56 -20.31 -0.29 26.88
CA GLY A 56 -21.66 -0.87 26.90
C GLY A 56 -22.49 -0.44 25.68
N ARG A 57 -23.83 -0.42 25.82
CA ARG A 57 -24.74 -0.13 24.69
C ARG A 57 -24.99 1.34 24.40
N SER A 58 -24.69 2.25 25.33
CA SER A 58 -25.16 3.65 25.25
C SER A 58 -24.21 4.72 25.77
N LYS A 59 -23.05 4.36 26.35
CA LYS A 59 -22.11 5.37 26.84
C LYS A 59 -21.00 5.58 25.81
N PHE A 60 -20.94 6.79 25.27
CA PHE A 60 -19.85 7.20 24.39
C PHE A 60 -18.73 7.80 25.21
N VAL A 61 -17.50 7.52 24.80
CA VAL A 61 -16.28 8.06 25.39
C VAL A 61 -15.71 9.08 24.40
N TYR A 62 -15.35 10.23 24.93
CA TYR A 62 -14.77 11.36 24.22
C TYR A 62 -13.40 11.64 24.82
N ASN A 63 -12.38 11.86 24.00
CA ASN A 63 -11.00 12.07 24.42
C ASN A 63 -10.25 12.87 23.35
N ASP A 64 -9.20 13.57 23.77
CA ASP A 64 -8.26 14.27 22.87
C ASP A 64 -7.36 13.31 22.07
N PHE A 65 -7.38 12.02 22.42
CA PHE A 65 -6.61 10.97 21.77
C PHE A 65 -7.45 9.72 21.51
N ASN A 66 -7.13 9.01 20.44
CA ASN A 66 -7.75 7.74 20.09
C ASN A 66 -6.72 6.75 19.53
N MET A 67 -7.01 5.46 19.64
CA MET A 67 -6.21 4.42 18.98
C MET A 67 -6.71 4.23 17.55
N LEU A 68 -5.83 4.47 16.59
CA LEU A 68 -6.14 4.41 15.17
C LEU A 68 -5.43 3.22 14.52
N TYR A 69 -6.04 2.74 13.45
CA TYR A 69 -5.43 1.79 12.54
C TYR A 69 -5.02 2.54 11.28
N GLU A 70 -3.82 2.21 10.80
CA GLU A 70 -3.14 2.71 9.61
C GLU A 70 -2.58 4.13 9.73
N ILE A 71 -1.30 4.27 9.37
CA ILE A 71 -0.66 5.56 9.11
C ILE A 71 -0.36 5.58 7.61
N SER A 72 -1.02 6.47 6.88
CA SER A 72 -0.67 6.71 5.49
C SER A 72 0.48 7.71 5.42
N THR A 73 1.61 7.28 4.88
CA THR A 73 2.72 8.18 4.55
C THR A 73 2.60 8.59 3.09
N ALA A 74 1.94 9.73 2.82
CA ALA A 74 1.91 10.31 1.48
C ALA A 74 3.23 11.03 1.21
N CYS A 75 3.99 10.51 0.24
CA CYS A 75 5.24 11.11 -0.22
C CYS A 75 5.02 11.62 -1.64
N SER A 76 5.13 12.94 -1.87
CA SER A 76 4.98 13.53 -3.20
C SER A 76 6.13 13.13 -4.14
N HIS A 77 5.95 13.33 -5.45
CA HIS A 77 6.96 13.05 -6.48
C HIS A 77 8.32 13.73 -6.24
N THR A 78 8.34 14.82 -5.47
CA THR A 78 9.56 15.58 -5.12
C THR A 78 10.43 14.90 -4.06
N CYS A 79 9.98 13.78 -3.52
CA CYS A 79 10.64 13.11 -2.40
C CYS A 79 11.13 11.71 -2.80
N ALA A 80 11.41 11.47 -4.10
CA ALA A 80 11.92 10.21 -4.60
C ALA A 80 13.21 9.78 -3.88
N ALA A 81 14.16 10.70 -3.70
CA ALA A 81 15.37 10.49 -2.91
C ALA A 81 15.07 10.06 -1.45
N ILE A 82 14.16 10.75 -0.76
CA ILE A 82 13.78 10.42 0.63
C ILE A 82 13.15 9.03 0.70
N ARG A 83 12.23 8.73 -0.24
CA ARG A 83 11.61 7.43 -0.34
C ARG A 83 12.65 6.33 -0.58
N SER A 84 13.59 6.55 -1.48
CA SER A 84 14.65 5.60 -1.75
C SER A 84 15.53 5.39 -0.51
N ALA A 85 15.87 6.44 0.23
CA ALA A 85 16.62 6.32 1.47
C ALA A 85 15.87 5.39 2.45
N LEU A 86 14.59 5.67 2.72
CA LEU A 86 13.75 4.87 3.60
C LEU A 86 13.65 3.39 3.16
N VAL A 87 13.42 3.15 1.87
CA VAL A 87 13.22 1.80 1.31
C VAL A 87 14.52 1.00 1.34
N THR A 88 15.63 1.59 0.90
CA THR A 88 16.93 0.89 0.81
C THR A 88 17.54 0.59 2.17
N THR A 89 17.15 1.32 3.22
CA THR A 89 17.63 1.10 4.59
C THR A 89 16.63 0.36 5.47
N ALA A 90 15.47 -0.02 4.94
CA ALA A 90 14.45 -0.77 5.66
C ALA A 90 15.00 -2.09 6.21
N ASN A 91 14.41 -2.57 7.30
CA ASN A 91 14.80 -3.80 7.96
C ASN A 91 13.77 -4.91 7.66
N PRO A 92 14.15 -5.99 6.95
CA PRO A 92 13.26 -7.11 6.68
C PRO A 92 13.14 -8.10 7.85
N LEU A 93 13.82 -7.83 8.97
CA LEU A 93 13.86 -8.71 10.14
C LEU A 93 13.02 -8.17 11.29
N ASP A 94 12.49 -9.10 12.08
CA ASP A 94 11.83 -8.81 13.35
C ASP A 94 12.84 -8.65 14.51
N ASN A 95 12.32 -8.34 15.70
CA ASN A 95 13.09 -8.20 16.94
C ASN A 95 13.62 -9.54 17.51
N THR A 96 13.42 -10.64 16.80
CA THR A 96 14.04 -11.95 17.04
C THR A 96 15.11 -12.28 15.98
N LEU A 97 15.40 -11.34 15.08
CA LEU A 97 16.34 -11.46 13.95
C LEU A 97 15.91 -12.49 12.89
N ASN A 98 14.63 -12.86 12.87
CA ASN A 98 14.05 -13.71 11.83
C ASN A 98 13.35 -12.85 10.77
N PRO A 99 13.15 -13.37 9.54
CA PRO A 99 12.34 -12.67 8.55
C PRO A 99 10.95 -12.33 9.11
N ILE A 100 10.49 -11.09 8.87
CA ILE A 100 9.18 -10.64 9.31
C ILE A 100 8.10 -11.60 8.80
N ARG A 101 7.08 -11.82 9.63
CA ARG A 101 5.97 -12.72 9.33
C ARG A 101 4.70 -11.97 8.97
N ASN A 102 3.90 -12.56 8.09
CA ASN A 102 2.53 -12.13 7.85
C ASN A 102 1.68 -12.50 9.08
N GLY A 103 0.81 -11.60 9.51
CA GLY A 103 -0.08 -11.81 10.65
C GLY A 103 -1.36 -12.56 10.32
N ASP A 104 -1.45 -13.15 9.13
CA ASP A 104 -2.55 -13.99 8.69
C ASP A 104 -2.54 -15.37 9.36
N GLU A 105 -3.57 -16.19 9.06
CA GLU A 105 -3.80 -17.48 9.72
C GLU A 105 -2.61 -18.44 9.58
N ASP A 106 -1.91 -18.39 8.44
CA ASP A 106 -0.79 -19.29 8.15
C ASP A 106 0.54 -18.83 8.76
N TYR A 107 0.63 -17.57 9.21
CA TYR A 107 1.78 -16.98 9.92
C TYR A 107 3.14 -17.19 9.22
N GLN A 108 3.10 -17.15 7.88
CA GLN A 108 4.24 -17.39 7.00
C GLN A 108 5.18 -16.19 6.95
N PHE A 109 6.37 -16.37 6.34
CA PHE A 109 7.27 -15.25 6.08
C PHE A 109 6.63 -14.26 5.12
N ALA A 110 6.72 -12.97 5.46
CA ALA A 110 6.24 -11.89 4.63
C ALA A 110 7.07 -11.79 3.35
N SER A 111 6.38 -11.76 2.22
CA SER A 111 6.98 -11.48 0.93
C SER A 111 7.14 -9.97 0.72
N PRO A 112 7.91 -9.55 -0.29
CA PRO A 112 7.93 -8.15 -0.70
C PRO A 112 6.54 -7.60 -1.12
N LEU A 113 5.59 -8.46 -1.53
CA LEU A 113 4.21 -8.05 -1.81
C LEU A 113 3.40 -7.78 -0.54
N ASP A 114 3.91 -8.19 0.62
CA ASP A 114 3.29 -7.94 1.92
C ASP A 114 3.90 -6.73 2.63
N MET A 115 5.24 -6.59 2.58
CA MET A 115 5.98 -5.63 3.39
C MET A 115 6.89 -4.66 2.60
N GLY A 116 6.96 -4.81 1.28
CA GLY A 116 7.94 -4.11 0.46
C GLY A 116 9.36 -4.47 0.88
N ALA A 117 10.21 -3.47 1.09
CA ALA A 117 11.57 -3.68 1.57
C ALA A 117 11.67 -4.09 3.05
N GLY A 118 10.58 -4.00 3.81
CA GLY A 118 10.54 -4.31 5.25
C GLY A 118 10.18 -3.09 6.10
N GLN A 119 10.40 -3.20 7.42
CA GLN A 119 10.07 -2.18 8.41
C GLN A 119 10.98 -0.96 8.27
N ILE A 120 10.41 0.24 8.31
CA ILE A 120 11.15 1.51 8.31
C ILE A 120 12.19 1.58 9.43
N ASP A 121 13.41 2.01 9.07
CA ASP A 121 14.50 2.34 10.01
C ASP A 121 14.94 3.79 9.79
N PRO A 122 14.37 4.76 10.53
CA PRO A 122 14.65 6.17 10.35
C PRO A 122 16.12 6.54 10.62
N ASN A 123 16.77 5.84 11.56
CA ASN A 123 18.15 6.14 11.93
C ASN A 123 19.10 5.76 10.79
N ARG A 124 18.89 4.59 10.18
CA ARG A 124 19.67 4.18 9.00
C ARG A 124 19.36 5.04 7.78
N ALA A 125 18.11 5.49 7.63
CA ALA A 125 17.70 6.33 6.50
C ALA A 125 18.31 7.74 6.51
N LEU A 126 18.87 8.20 7.64
CA LEU A 126 19.53 9.50 7.75
C LEU A 126 20.84 9.57 6.94
N VAL A 127 21.55 8.45 6.82
CA VAL A 127 22.79 8.35 6.05
C VAL A 127 22.67 7.16 5.10
N PRO A 128 21.83 7.28 4.06
CA PRO A 128 21.68 6.23 3.08
C PRO A 128 22.97 6.13 2.26
N GLY A 129 23.49 4.92 2.07
CA GLY A 129 24.70 4.73 1.27
C GLY A 129 24.49 5.09 -0.20
N LEU A 130 23.34 4.71 -0.76
CA LEU A 130 22.92 5.03 -2.12
C LEU A 130 21.45 5.45 -2.13
N VAL A 131 21.12 6.40 -3.00
CA VAL A 131 19.78 6.90 -3.20
C VAL A 131 19.45 6.85 -4.69
N TYR A 132 18.30 6.28 -5.04
CA TYR A 132 17.71 6.32 -6.36
C TYR A 132 16.76 7.51 -6.42
N ASP A 133 17.22 8.60 -7.04
CA ASP A 133 16.41 9.80 -7.23
C ASP A 133 15.63 9.74 -8.55
N ALA A 134 14.52 10.48 -8.60
CA ALA A 134 13.69 10.59 -9.80
C ALA A 134 13.09 11.99 -9.87
N ASN A 135 13.20 12.61 -11.03
CA ASN A 135 12.57 13.89 -11.31
C ASN A 135 11.13 13.68 -11.83
N PRO A 136 10.27 14.72 -11.84
CA PRO A 136 8.91 14.61 -12.35
C PRO A 136 8.80 14.09 -13.79
N GLN A 137 9.78 14.38 -14.65
CA GLN A 137 9.80 13.92 -16.04
C GLN A 137 10.03 12.41 -16.13
N ASP A 138 10.78 11.81 -15.20
CA ASP A 138 10.99 10.36 -15.14
C ASP A 138 9.67 9.62 -14.88
N TYR A 139 8.79 10.18 -14.05
CA TYR A 139 7.45 9.64 -13.82
C TYR A 139 6.58 9.74 -15.09
N VAL A 140 6.62 10.87 -15.80
CA VAL A 140 5.89 11.05 -17.08
C VAL A 140 6.39 10.02 -18.11
N ASN A 141 7.71 9.88 -18.24
CA ASN A 141 8.34 8.93 -19.15
C ASN A 141 7.99 7.48 -18.79
N GLY A 142 7.98 7.14 -17.51
CA GLY A 142 7.61 5.81 -17.03
C GLY A 142 6.12 5.48 -17.24
N MET A 143 5.23 6.47 -17.16
CA MET A 143 3.78 6.27 -17.37
C MET A 143 3.38 6.24 -18.84
N ALA A 144 4.09 6.95 -19.73
CA ALA A 144 3.71 7.07 -21.14
C ALA A 144 3.49 5.70 -21.85
N PRO A 145 4.36 4.68 -21.70
CA PRO A 145 4.11 3.36 -22.29
C PRO A 145 2.86 2.66 -21.75
N TYR A 146 2.48 2.91 -20.50
CA TYR A 146 1.25 2.37 -19.92
C TYR A 146 0.01 3.03 -20.52
N VAL A 147 0.00 4.37 -20.60
CA VAL A 147 -1.08 5.13 -21.23
C VAL A 147 -1.26 4.73 -22.69
N SER A 148 -0.16 4.56 -23.44
CA SER A 148 -0.22 4.09 -24.82
C SER A 148 -0.80 2.69 -24.95
N ARG A 149 -0.44 1.75 -24.05
CA ARG A 149 -1.03 0.39 -24.04
C ARG A 149 -2.54 0.42 -23.79
N VAL A 150 -2.98 1.16 -22.78
CA VAL A 150 -4.41 1.30 -22.47
C VAL A 150 -5.18 1.94 -23.62
N ALA A 151 -4.63 3.00 -24.22
CA ALA A 151 -5.25 3.66 -25.38
C ALA A 151 -5.38 2.71 -26.58
N ASN A 152 -4.35 1.88 -26.84
CA ASN A 152 -4.38 0.89 -27.90
C ASN A 152 -5.40 -0.21 -27.63
N GLU A 153 -5.53 -0.69 -26.39
CA GLU A 153 -6.51 -1.72 -26.04
C GLU A 153 -7.95 -1.21 -26.16
N VAL A 154 -8.21 0.04 -25.74
CA VAL A 154 -9.52 0.68 -25.93
C VAL A 154 -9.83 0.84 -27.41
N ARG A 155 -8.86 1.25 -28.23
CA ARG A 155 -9.04 1.37 -29.69
C ARG A 155 -9.37 0.01 -30.31
N PHE A 156 -8.60 -1.03 -29.98
CA PHE A 156 -8.84 -2.38 -30.48
C PHE A 156 -10.22 -2.92 -30.10
N ARG A 157 -10.66 -2.70 -28.85
CA ARG A 157 -12.01 -3.11 -28.42
C ARG A 157 -13.13 -2.37 -29.17
N LYS A 158 -12.94 -1.10 -29.51
CA LYS A 158 -13.88 -0.33 -30.34
C LYS A 158 -13.94 -0.89 -31.76
N GLU A 159 -12.79 -1.09 -32.39
CA GLU A 159 -12.69 -1.65 -33.75
C GLU A 159 -13.31 -3.05 -33.83
N ALA A 160 -13.03 -3.92 -32.86
CA ALA A 160 -13.64 -5.26 -32.78
C ALA A 160 -15.17 -5.19 -32.64
N ARG A 161 -15.69 -4.27 -31.82
CA ARG A 161 -17.14 -4.08 -31.66
C ARG A 161 -17.79 -3.59 -32.96
N GLU A 162 -17.16 -2.65 -33.67
CA GLU A 162 -17.66 -2.16 -34.96
C GLU A 162 -17.64 -3.27 -36.03
N ALA A 163 -16.58 -4.08 -36.08
CA ALA A 163 -16.49 -5.22 -36.99
C ALA A 163 -17.58 -6.26 -36.76
N ILE A 164 -17.91 -6.55 -35.50
CA ILE A 164 -19.01 -7.47 -35.14
C ILE A 164 -20.35 -6.88 -35.58
N LEU A 165 -20.63 -5.61 -35.27
CA LEU A 165 -21.87 -4.95 -35.69
C LEU A 165 -22.03 -4.92 -37.21
N HIS A 166 -20.95 -4.68 -37.94
CA HIS A 166 -20.95 -4.72 -39.40
C HIS A 166 -21.20 -6.14 -39.92
N HIS A 167 -20.59 -7.16 -39.31
CA HIS A 167 -20.82 -8.56 -39.67
C HIS A 167 -22.28 -8.98 -39.45
N ASP A 168 -22.86 -8.61 -38.31
CA ASP A 168 -24.27 -8.90 -37.98
C ASP A 168 -25.24 -8.21 -38.96
N TYR A 169 -24.95 -6.96 -39.36
CA TYR A 169 -25.73 -6.25 -40.36
C TYR A 169 -25.71 -6.93 -41.74
N GLU A 170 -24.54 -7.37 -42.20
CA GLU A 170 -24.41 -8.09 -43.48
C GLU A 170 -25.11 -9.46 -43.45
N LEU A 171 -25.12 -10.15 -42.31
CA LEU A 171 -25.87 -11.40 -42.14
C LEU A 171 -27.38 -11.18 -42.26
N GLN A 172 -27.90 -10.12 -41.63
CA GLN A 172 -29.32 -9.76 -41.72
C GLN A 172 -29.74 -9.41 -43.15
N ARG A 173 -28.89 -8.72 -43.92
CA ARG A 173 -29.16 -8.34 -45.32
C ARG A 173 -29.22 -9.55 -46.28
N LYS A 174 -28.60 -10.68 -45.93
CA LYS A 174 -28.59 -11.89 -46.76
C LYS A 174 -29.72 -12.88 -46.44
N GLN A 175 -30.46 -12.65 -45.36
CA GLN A 175 -31.55 -13.53 -44.90
C GLN A 175 -32.96 -12.97 -45.21
N GLY A 176 -33.07 -11.77 -45.77
CA GLY A 176 -34.32 -11.18 -46.29
C GLY A 176 -34.30 -11.07 -47.80
#